data_AF-M7NNL8-F1
#
_entry.id   AF-M7NNL8-F1
#
_cell.length_a   1.000
_cell.length_b   1.000
_cell.length_c   1.000
_cell.angle_alpha   90.00
_cell.angle_beta   90.00
_cell.angle_gamma   90.00
#
_symmetry.space_group_name_H-M   'P 1'
#
loop_
_entity.id
_entity.type
_entity.pdbx_description
1 polymer ?
#
loop_
_entity_poly.entity_id
_entity_poly.type
_entity_poly.pdbx_seq_one_letter_code
_entity_poly.pdbx_strand_id
1 'polypeptide(L)' 'MHPPLSAHKHPDCYELMKELERCHESNLISHFFGKCNDLKKKVVKCLNQEVIEAFEKYCLCFIGH' A
#
# COMPACT_ATOMS: atom_id res chain seq x y z
N MET A 1 4.28 7.85 -11.60
CA MET A 1 4.71 6.52 -11.13
C MET A 1 5.37 6.71 -9.77
N HIS A 2 4.76 6.21 -8.69
CA HIS A 2 5.49 6.07 -7.44
C HIS A 2 6.52 4.96 -7.67
N PRO A 3 7.81 5.13 -7.30
CA PRO A 3 8.77 4.02 -7.36
C PRO A 3 8.19 2.85 -6.57
N PRO A 4 8.41 1.59 -7.00
CA PRO A 4 7.87 0.44 -6.30
C PRO A 4 8.34 0.54 -4.84
N LEU A 5 7.41 0.81 -3.91
CA LEU A 5 7.65 0.50 -2.51
C LEU A 5 8.12 -0.95 -2.56
N SER A 6 9.23 -1.28 -1.91
CA SER A 6 9.76 -2.63 -1.93
C SER A 6 8.64 -3.59 -1.49
N ALA A 7 7.93 -4.17 -2.45
CA ALA A 7 6.68 -4.91 -2.21
C ALA A 7 6.96 -6.13 -1.30
N HIS A 8 8.21 -6.57 -1.31
CA HIS A 8 8.78 -7.58 -0.43
C HIS A 8 8.86 -7.18 1.06
N LYS A 9 8.67 -5.90 1.41
CA LYS A 9 8.62 -5.40 2.81
C LYS A 9 7.20 -5.33 3.38
N HIS A 10 6.17 -5.46 2.54
CA HIS A 10 4.77 -5.26 2.89
C HIS A 10 3.94 -6.46 2.41
N PRO A 11 4.12 -7.66 3.00
CA PRO A 11 3.47 -8.88 2.55
C PRO A 11 1.93 -8.78 2.64
N ASP A 12 1.40 -8.02 3.61
CA ASP A 12 -0.04 -7.86 3.81
C ASP A 12 -0.68 -7.01 2.69
N CYS A 13 0.04 -6.02 2.19
CA CYS A 13 -0.43 -5.11 1.13
C CYS A 13 -0.04 -5.54 -0.29
N TYR A 14 0.67 -6.66 -0.44
CA TYR A 14 1.26 -7.11 -1.71
C TYR A 14 0.22 -7.32 -2.82
N GLU A 15 -0.90 -7.97 -2.51
CA GLU A 15 -1.96 -8.26 -3.50
C GLU A 15 -2.60 -6.98 -4.07
N LEU A 16 -2.79 -5.95 -3.22
CA LEU A 16 -3.32 -4.64 -3.64
C LEU A 16 -2.32 -3.88 -4.54
N MET A 17 -1.03 -4.00 -4.25
CA MET A 17 0.04 -3.41 -5.06
C MET A 17 0.10 -4.08 -6.44
N LYS A 18 0.03 -5.41 -6.49
CA LYS A 18 -0.01 -6.19 -7.73
C LYS A 18 -1.24 -5.85 -8.58
N GLU A 19 -2.37 -5.57 -7.96
CA GLU A 19 -3.57 -5.13 -8.67
C GLU A 19 -3.45 -3.69 -9.21
N LEU A 20 -2.78 -2.81 -8.47
CA LEU A 20 -2.44 -1.48 -8.95
C LEU A 20 -1.45 -1.52 -10.13
N GLU A 21 -0.46 -2.43 -10.09
CA GLU A 21 0.46 -2.69 -11.20
C GLU A 21 -0.30 -3.19 -12.43
N ARG A 22 -1.18 -4.18 -12.27
CA ARG A 22 -2.08 -4.63 -13.35
C ARG A 22 -2.94 -3.49 -13.90
N CYS A 23 -3.40 -2.58 -13.05
CA CYS A 23 -4.17 -1.39 -13.46
C CYS A 23 -3.31 -0.41 -14.29
N HIS A 24 -2.01 -0.29 -13.98
CA HIS A 24 -1.06 0.51 -14.76
C HIS A 24 -0.64 -0.19 -16.07
N GLU A 25 -0.51 -1.51 -16.08
CA GLU A 25 -0.20 -2.31 -17.28
C GLU A 25 -1.37 -2.34 -18.27
N SER A 26 -2.61 -2.32 -17.77
CA SER A 26 -3.83 -2.40 -18.57
C SER A 26 -4.16 -1.04 -19.23
N ASN A 27 -3.39 -0.73 -20.28
CA ASN A 27 -3.52 0.38 -21.24
C ASN A 27 -3.66 1.80 -20.63
N LEU A 28 -2.75 2.69 -21.03
CA LEU A 28 -2.56 4.09 -20.60
C LEU A 28 -3.85 4.96 -20.52
N ILE A 29 -4.93 4.58 -21.20
CA ILE A 29 -6.22 5.30 -21.20
C ILE A 29 -6.93 5.23 -19.83
N SER A 30 -6.79 4.14 -19.07
CA SER A 30 -7.33 4.06 -17.69
C SER A 30 -6.54 4.91 -16.68
N HIS A 31 -5.30 5.27 -17.02
CA HIS A 31 -4.41 6.11 -16.21
C HIS A 31 -4.93 7.55 -16.09
N PHE A 32 -5.69 8.01 -17.10
CA PHE A 32 -6.25 9.37 -17.15
C PHE A 32 -7.64 9.49 -16.48
N PHE A 33 -8.40 8.40 -16.35
CA PHE A 33 -9.77 8.43 -15.84
C PHE A 33 -9.92 8.23 -14.33
N GLY A 34 -8.83 8.18 -13.57
CA GLY A 34 -8.89 8.02 -12.12
C GLY A 34 -9.40 6.65 -11.64
N LYS A 35 -9.58 5.67 -12.55
CA LYS A 35 -9.98 4.29 -12.21
C LYS A 35 -9.00 3.62 -11.24
N CYS A 36 -7.70 3.84 -11.42
CA CYS A 36 -6.68 3.30 -10.52
C CYS A 36 -6.53 4.11 -9.21
N ASN A 37 -7.21 5.24 -9.04
CA ASN A 37 -7.08 6.08 -7.85
C ASN A 37 -7.76 5.46 -6.61
N ASP A 38 -8.84 4.70 -6.81
CA ASP A 38 -9.47 3.93 -5.72
C ASP A 38 -8.51 2.84 -5.19
N LEU A 39 -7.89 2.08 -6.10
CA LEU A 39 -6.86 1.10 -5.76
C LEU A 39 -5.66 1.73 -5.06
N LYS A 40 -5.19 2.87 -5.57
CA LYS A 40 -4.13 3.65 -4.91
C LYS A 40 -4.51 4.01 -3.47
N LYS A 41 -5.74 4.47 -3.22
CA LYS A 41 -6.22 4.78 -1.86
C LYS A 41 -6.24 3.54 -0.96
N LYS A 42 -6.63 2.37 -1.48
CA LYS A 42 -6.60 1.10 -0.75
C LYS A 42 -5.18 0.71 -0.34
N VAL A 43 -4.22 0.81 -1.26
CA VAL A 43 -2.80 0.55 -0.98
C VAL A 43 -2.28 1.49 0.12
N VAL A 44 -2.54 2.80 0.01
CA VAL A 44 -2.13 3.78 1.04
C VAL A 44 -2.76 3.50 2.40
N LYS A 45 -4.04 3.12 2.42
CA LYS A 45 -4.74 2.75 3.66
C LYS A 45 -4.10 1.52 4.31
N CYS A 46 -3.76 0.51 3.52
CA CYS A 46 -3.11 -0.70 3.99
C CYS A 46 -1.73 -0.40 4.62
N LEU A 47 -0.88 0.36 3.91
CA LEU A 47 0.45 0.76 4.40
C LEU A 47 0.37 1.59 5.69
N ASN A 48 -0.58 2.52 5.79
CA ASN A 48 -0.78 3.29 7.01
C ASN A 48 -1.20 2.40 8.18
N GLN A 49 -2.03 1.38 7.93
CA GLN A 49 -2.40 0.41 8.96
C GLN A 49 -1.18 -0.36 9.44
N GLU A 50 -0.32 -0.86 8.54
CA GLU A 50 0.92 -1.55 8.93
C GLU A 50 1.83 -0.66 9.77
N VAL A 51 1.95 0.63 9.44
CA VAL A 51 2.73 1.59 10.24
C VAL A 51 2.10 1.83 11.60
N ILE A 52 0.78 1.94 11.69
CA ILE A 52 0.06 2.11 12.96
C ILE A 52 0.21 0.86 13.83
N GLU A 53 0.05 -0.34 13.28
CA GLU A 53 0.21 -1.61 14.00
C GLU A 53 1.67 -1.85 14.42
N ALA A 54 2.62 -1.51 13.56
CA ALA A 54 4.04 -1.52 13.93
C ALA A 54 4.30 -0.51 15.04
N PHE A 55 3.76 0.71 14.92
CA PHE A 55 3.90 1.75 15.93
C PHE A 55 3.29 1.32 17.26
N GLU A 56 2.11 0.69 17.27
CA GLU A 56 1.52 0.12 18.49
C GLU A 56 2.44 -0.94 19.10
N LYS A 57 2.96 -1.89 18.32
CA LYS A 57 3.94 -2.88 18.82
C LYS A 57 5.20 -2.23 19.41
N TYR A 58 5.77 -1.24 18.73
CA TYR A 58 7.00 -0.57 19.18
C TYR A 58 6.75 0.37 20.38
N CYS A 59 5.59 1.03 20.44
CA CYS A 59 5.24 1.97 21.51
C CYS A 59 4.72 1.22 22.75
N LEU A 60 4.00 0.10 22.59
CA LEU A 60 3.69 -0.84 23.69
C LEU A 60 4.97 -1.43 24.30
N CYS A 61 6.03 -1.64 23.49
CA CYS A 61 7.34 -2.03 24.00
C CYS A 61 8.02 -0.93 24.85
N PHE A 62 7.58 0.33 24.74
CA PHE A 62 8.13 1.46 25.51
C PHE A 62 7.35 1.72 26.83
N ILE A 63 6.14 1.16 26.99
CA ILE A 63 5.23 1.45 28.12
C ILE A 63 5.00 0.24 29.06
N GLY A 64 5.57 -0.94 28.78
CA GLY A 64 5.58 -2.07 29.74
C GLY A 64 6.99 -2.57 29.99
N HIS A 65 7.43 -2.89 31.21
CA HIS A 65 6.78 -3.00 32.52
C HIS A 65 7.91 -3.09 33.56
#